data_AF-A0A2M7AQ90-F1
#
_entry.id   AF-A0A2M7AQ90-F1
#
_cell.length_a   1.000
_cell.length_b   1.000
_cell.length_c   1.000
_cell.angle_alpha   90.00
_cell.angle_beta   90.00
_cell.angle_gamma   90.00
#
_symmetry.space_group_name_H-M   'P 1'
#
loop_
_entity.id
_entity.type
_entity.pdbx_description
1 polymer ?
#
loop_
_entity_poly.entity_id
_entity_poly.type
_entity_poly.pdbx_seq_one_letter_code
_entity_poly.pdbx_strand_id
1 'polypeptide(L)'
;KYLGETFDIHVGGEDLRSTHHPNEIAQSEGATGKKFVNYWIHGAFLKVDGGRMGKSLGNAYRIYDLEKRGYDALDLRYFYLSGKYNEPLNFTWESLKASQVALAKLRSLITVHRSQSTRTTISEYRNRFLQAINDDLNTPQALAVLWEMIKSNIPSSDKYDLALSFDEVLGLELSKSPKKVEIPEEIKKLIAKRSILRKEGKFEEADEIRKQIERKGFNTQDEKISR
;
A
#
# COMPACT_ATOMS: atom_id res chain seq x y z
N LYS A 1 15.22 -6.28 -32.47
CA LYS A 1 16.63 -5.97 -32.08
C LYS A 1 17.02 -6.59 -30.75
N TYR A 2 16.32 -6.27 -29.65
CA TYR A 2 16.74 -6.69 -28.31
C TYR A 2 16.05 -7.97 -27.79
N LEU A 3 14.82 -8.24 -28.23
CA LEU A 3 14.01 -9.37 -27.74
C LEU A 3 13.75 -10.44 -28.80
N GLY A 4 14.46 -10.38 -29.93
CA GLY A 4 14.17 -11.21 -31.10
C GLY A 4 13.00 -10.67 -31.93
N GLU A 5 12.47 -11.53 -32.80
CA GLU A 5 11.31 -11.27 -33.68
C GLU A 5 9.98 -11.70 -33.03
N THR A 6 10.06 -12.61 -32.06
CA THR A 6 8.95 -13.05 -31.21
C THR A 6 9.44 -13.04 -29.77
N PHE A 7 8.66 -12.46 -28.85
CA PHE A 7 8.95 -12.48 -27.42
C PHE A 7 7.70 -12.65 -26.55
N ASP A 8 7.91 -12.80 -25.24
CA ASP A 8 6.88 -13.30 -24.35
C ASP A 8 5.84 -12.26 -23.95
N ILE A 9 6.24 -11.15 -23.34
CA ILE A 9 5.32 -10.20 -22.70
C ILE A 9 5.55 -8.78 -23.21
N HIS A 10 4.49 -8.11 -23.65
CA HIS A 10 4.47 -6.69 -23.95
C HIS A 10 3.42 -5.99 -23.09
N VAL A 11 3.84 -4.94 -22.36
CA VAL A 11 3.00 -4.19 -21.43
C VAL A 11 2.64 -2.81 -21.97
N GLY A 12 1.48 -2.27 -21.60
CA GLY A 12 1.11 -0.89 -21.91
C GLY A 12 -0.08 -0.38 -21.10
N GLY A 13 -0.46 0.88 -21.27
CA GLY A 13 -1.74 1.39 -20.80
C GLY A 13 -2.89 0.93 -21.70
N GLU A 14 -4.10 0.84 -21.17
CA GLU A 14 -5.28 0.44 -21.95
C GLU A 14 -5.59 1.37 -23.14
N ASP A 15 -5.11 2.62 -23.10
CA ASP A 15 -5.15 3.57 -24.21
C ASP A 15 -4.39 3.09 -25.45
N LEU A 16 -3.31 2.32 -25.26
CA LEU A 16 -2.47 1.83 -26.34
C LEU A 16 -3.10 0.66 -27.10
N ARG A 17 -4.14 0.03 -26.54
CA ARG A 17 -4.78 -1.18 -27.06
C ARG A 17 -5.51 -0.96 -28.39
N SER A 18 -6.02 0.25 -28.65
CA SER A 18 -6.89 0.51 -29.82
C SER A 18 -6.15 0.93 -31.09
N THR A 19 -4.92 1.44 -30.97
CA THR A 19 -4.19 1.97 -32.14
C THR A 19 -2.69 1.70 -32.06
N HIS A 20 -2.04 2.04 -30.95
CA HIS A 20 -0.58 1.91 -30.84
C HIS A 20 -0.11 0.46 -30.97
N HIS A 21 -0.60 -0.45 -30.12
CA HIS A 21 -0.20 -1.85 -30.14
C HIS A 21 -0.66 -2.60 -31.41
N PRO A 22 -1.87 -2.39 -31.95
CA PRO A 22 -2.23 -2.92 -33.27
C PRO A 22 -1.27 -2.49 -34.39
N ASN A 23 -0.80 -1.23 -34.37
CA ASN A 23 0.18 -0.77 -35.34
C ASN A 23 1.53 -1.47 -35.15
N GLU A 24 1.98 -1.67 -33.91
CA GLU A 24 3.20 -2.43 -33.64
C GLU A 24 3.13 -3.89 -34.11
N ILE A 25 1.98 -4.54 -33.92
CA ILE A 25 1.72 -5.89 -34.44
C ILE A 25 1.80 -5.86 -35.97
N ALA A 26 1.05 -4.97 -36.64
CA ALA A 26 1.03 -4.89 -38.09
C ALA A 26 2.42 -4.63 -38.70
N GLN A 27 3.20 -3.74 -38.09
CA GLN A 27 4.55 -3.43 -38.52
C GLN A 27 5.50 -4.62 -38.32
N SER A 28 5.46 -5.25 -37.15
CA SER A 28 6.41 -6.30 -36.78
C SER A 28 6.09 -7.62 -37.48
N GLU A 29 4.84 -8.04 -37.47
CA GLU A 29 4.40 -9.27 -38.13
C GLU A 29 4.40 -9.11 -39.65
N GLY A 30 4.08 -7.91 -40.17
CA GLY A 30 4.17 -7.61 -41.60
C GLY A 30 5.61 -7.65 -42.14
N ALA A 31 6.58 -7.17 -41.35
CA ALA A 31 7.98 -7.18 -41.76
C ALA A 31 8.66 -8.56 -41.61
N THR A 32 8.24 -9.37 -40.63
CA THR A 32 8.93 -10.63 -40.27
C THR A 32 8.19 -11.89 -40.70
N GLY A 33 6.88 -11.81 -40.92
CA GLY A 33 6.00 -12.96 -41.12
C GLY A 33 5.83 -13.86 -39.89
N LYS A 34 6.27 -13.40 -38.70
CA LYS A 34 6.23 -14.16 -37.44
C LYS A 34 5.31 -13.48 -36.43
N LYS A 35 4.77 -14.27 -35.50
CA LYS A 35 4.02 -13.74 -34.35
C LYS A 35 4.92 -12.79 -33.55
N PHE A 36 4.44 -11.60 -33.22
CA PHE A 36 5.27 -10.59 -32.57
C PHE A 36 5.40 -10.82 -31.05
N VAL A 37 4.28 -11.01 -30.34
CA VAL A 37 4.23 -11.09 -28.87
C VAL A 37 3.27 -12.19 -28.41
N ASN A 38 3.65 -12.97 -27.38
CA ASN A 38 2.79 -14.01 -26.83
C ASN A 38 1.67 -13.50 -25.92
N TYR A 39 1.98 -12.57 -25.02
CA TYR A 39 1.07 -12.03 -24.02
C TYR A 39 1.10 -10.50 -24.02
N TRP A 40 -0.07 -9.89 -24.20
CA TRP A 40 -0.26 -8.45 -24.08
C TRP A 40 -0.94 -8.14 -22.75
N ILE A 41 -0.33 -7.27 -21.95
CA ILE A 41 -0.81 -6.91 -20.62
C ILE A 41 -1.08 -5.40 -20.61
N HIS A 42 -2.33 -5.02 -20.32
CA HIS A 42 -2.76 -3.62 -20.33
C HIS A 42 -3.21 -3.18 -18.94
N GLY A 43 -2.57 -2.13 -18.42
CA GLY A 43 -3.00 -1.45 -17.19
C GLY A 43 -4.18 -0.52 -17.46
N ALA A 44 -5.20 -0.60 -16.62
CA ALA A 44 -6.36 0.27 -16.69
C ALA A 44 -6.02 1.71 -16.25
N PHE A 45 -6.88 2.66 -16.62
CA PHE A 45 -6.72 4.06 -16.28
C PHE A 45 -6.86 4.30 -14.78
N LEU A 46 -6.04 5.23 -14.30
CA LEU A 46 -6.27 5.89 -13.03
C LEU A 46 -7.32 7.00 -13.20
N LYS A 47 -8.39 6.92 -12.41
CA LYS A 47 -9.39 7.98 -12.27
C LYS A 47 -9.00 8.92 -11.13
N VAL A 48 -9.50 10.15 -11.17
CA VAL A 48 -9.35 11.14 -10.09
C VAL A 48 -10.72 11.69 -9.76
N ASP A 49 -11.13 11.54 -8.50
CA ASP A 49 -12.43 12.00 -7.99
C ASP A 49 -13.61 11.49 -8.84
N GLY A 50 -13.54 10.22 -9.28
CA GLY A 50 -14.54 9.54 -10.11
C GLY A 50 -14.43 9.85 -11.61
N GLY A 51 -13.65 10.85 -11.99
CA GLY A 51 -13.48 11.31 -13.37
C GLY A 51 -12.16 10.86 -14.01
N ARG A 52 -11.99 11.23 -15.28
CA ARG A 52 -10.73 11.06 -16.02
C ARG A 52 -9.62 11.90 -15.41
N MET A 53 -8.41 11.35 -15.32
CA MET A 53 -7.20 12.12 -15.11
C MET A 53 -6.77 12.85 -16.38
N GLY A 54 -6.39 14.13 -16.29
CA GLY A 54 -5.88 14.86 -17.44
C GLY A 54 -5.23 16.19 -17.08
N LYS A 55 -4.15 16.54 -17.79
CA LYS A 55 -3.43 17.82 -17.60
C LYS A 55 -4.35 19.03 -17.78
N SER A 56 -5.23 19.00 -18.77
CA SER A 56 -6.19 20.08 -19.05
C SER A 56 -7.25 20.26 -17.95
N LEU A 57 -7.47 19.24 -17.13
CA LEU A 57 -8.39 19.27 -16.00
C LEU A 57 -7.70 19.73 -14.70
N GLY A 58 -6.37 19.92 -14.72
CA GLY A 58 -5.59 20.29 -13.54
C GLY A 58 -5.48 19.20 -12.46
N ASN A 59 -6.00 18.00 -12.72
CA ASN A 59 -6.07 16.88 -11.76
C ASN A 59 -5.00 15.80 -12.00
N ALA A 60 -4.03 16.06 -12.88
CA ALA A 60 -2.89 15.17 -13.14
C ALA A 60 -1.75 15.48 -12.17
N TYR A 61 -1.82 14.89 -10.97
CA TYR A 61 -0.84 15.08 -9.91
C TYR A 61 0.48 14.36 -10.20
N ARG A 62 1.60 15.02 -9.89
CA ARG A 62 2.94 14.45 -9.89
C ARG A 62 3.34 14.03 -8.47
N ILE A 63 4.39 13.22 -8.36
CA ILE A 63 4.96 12.84 -7.05
C ILE A 63 5.27 14.06 -6.19
N TYR A 64 5.83 15.12 -6.78
CA TYR A 64 6.08 16.39 -6.10
C TYR A 64 4.84 17.05 -5.48
N ASP A 65 3.67 16.90 -6.12
CA ASP A 65 2.41 17.44 -5.59
C ASP A 65 1.94 16.65 -4.37
N LEU A 66 2.24 15.34 -4.32
CA LEU A 66 1.99 14.47 -3.17
C LEU A 66 2.91 14.84 -2.00
N GLU A 67 4.21 15.01 -2.27
CA GLU A 67 5.23 15.39 -1.28
C GLU A 67 4.92 16.73 -0.62
N LYS A 68 4.49 17.73 -1.41
CA LYS A 68 4.02 19.03 -0.91
C LYS A 68 2.88 18.92 0.10
N ARG A 69 2.06 17.87 -0.01
CA ARG A 69 0.94 17.60 0.88
C ARG A 69 1.29 16.64 2.02
N GLY A 70 2.56 16.27 2.16
CA GLY A 70 3.06 15.42 3.24
C GLY A 70 2.84 13.91 3.01
N TYR A 71 2.68 13.49 1.77
CA TYR A 71 2.62 12.07 1.40
C TYR A 71 3.97 11.58 0.85
N ASP A 72 4.31 10.33 1.15
CA ASP A 72 5.47 9.64 0.62
C ASP A 72 5.14 8.91 -0.68
N ALA A 73 6.11 8.71 -1.57
CA ALA A 73 5.90 7.94 -2.81
C ALA A 73 5.43 6.50 -2.52
N LEU A 74 5.79 5.93 -1.36
CA LEU A 74 5.32 4.61 -0.95
C LEU A 74 3.87 4.59 -0.46
N ASP A 75 3.32 5.73 -0.03
CA ASP A 75 1.88 5.85 0.23
C ASP A 75 1.09 5.67 -1.09
N LEU A 76 1.60 6.26 -2.18
CA LEU A 76 1.04 6.09 -3.52
C LEU A 76 1.23 4.66 -4.04
N ARG A 77 2.40 4.05 -3.80
CA ARG A 77 2.65 2.66 -4.18
C ARG A 77 1.69 1.71 -3.48
N TYR A 78 1.49 1.89 -2.17
CA TYR A 78 0.50 1.11 -1.41
C TYR A 78 -0.91 1.30 -1.99
N PHE A 79 -1.28 2.55 -2.33
CA PHE A 79 -2.54 2.84 -3.00
C PHE A 79 -2.70 2.05 -4.31
N TYR A 80 -1.67 1.99 -5.17
CA TYR A 80 -1.75 1.20 -6.41
C TYR A 80 -1.94 -0.29 -6.16
N LEU A 81 -1.28 -0.86 -5.15
CA LEU A 81 -1.43 -2.27 -4.78
C LEU A 81 -2.82 -2.60 -4.20
N SER A 82 -3.64 -1.60 -3.88
CA SER A 82 -5.00 -1.81 -3.38
C SER A 82 -6.04 -2.09 -4.47
N GLY A 83 -5.68 -1.94 -5.75
CA GLY A 83 -6.51 -2.32 -6.90
C GLY A 83 -5.81 -3.30 -7.83
N LYS A 84 -6.57 -4.08 -8.60
CA LYS A 84 -6.01 -4.89 -9.68
C LYS A 84 -5.54 -3.99 -10.82
N TYR A 85 -4.43 -4.34 -11.46
CA TYR A 85 -3.82 -3.49 -12.51
C TYR A 85 -4.74 -3.31 -13.74
N ASN A 86 -5.63 -4.28 -14.00
CA ASN A 86 -6.54 -4.31 -15.12
C ASN A 86 -7.94 -3.75 -14.81
N GLU A 87 -8.12 -3.13 -13.65
CA GLU A 87 -9.36 -2.46 -13.25
C GLU A 87 -9.11 -0.96 -12.99
N PRO A 88 -10.04 -0.07 -13.40
CA PRO A 88 -9.87 1.35 -13.14
C PRO A 88 -9.78 1.65 -11.64
N LEU A 89 -8.69 2.24 -11.21
CA LEU A 89 -8.48 2.63 -9.82
C LEU A 89 -8.83 4.10 -9.63
N ASN A 90 -9.54 4.44 -8.54
CA ASN A 90 -9.96 5.82 -8.29
C ASN A 90 -9.09 6.49 -7.22
N PHE A 91 -8.29 7.47 -7.65
CA PHE A 91 -7.51 8.31 -6.76
C PHE A 91 -8.37 9.41 -6.16
N THR A 92 -8.34 9.53 -4.83
CA THR A 92 -8.77 10.70 -4.08
C THR A 92 -7.73 10.98 -3.01
N TRP A 93 -7.75 12.17 -2.42
CA TRP A 93 -6.82 12.48 -1.33
C TRP A 93 -7.13 11.65 -0.08
N GLU A 94 -8.39 11.28 0.13
CA GLU A 94 -8.85 10.41 1.20
C GLU A 94 -8.33 8.97 1.00
N SER A 95 -8.35 8.43 -0.23
CA SER A 95 -7.83 7.09 -0.50
C SER A 95 -6.30 7.03 -0.36
N LEU A 96 -5.59 8.09 -0.75
CA LEU A 96 -4.15 8.21 -0.49
C LEU A 96 -3.86 8.32 1.02
N LYS A 97 -4.67 9.10 1.77
CA LYS A 97 -4.53 9.20 3.22
C LYS A 97 -4.77 7.86 3.92
N ALA A 98 -5.78 7.11 3.49
CA ALA A 98 -6.03 5.77 3.99
C ALA A 98 -4.83 4.84 3.73
N SER A 99 -4.23 4.94 2.56
CA SER A 99 -3.03 4.16 2.17
C SER A 99 -1.82 4.51 3.04
N GLN A 100 -1.57 5.79 3.31
CA GLN A 100 -0.53 6.24 4.24
C GLN A 100 -0.73 5.65 5.64
N VAL A 101 -1.95 5.75 6.18
CA VAL A 101 -2.27 5.22 7.51
C VAL A 101 -2.10 3.70 7.56
N ALA A 102 -2.55 2.99 6.53
CA ALA A 102 -2.42 1.54 6.42
C ALA A 102 -0.95 1.11 6.37
N LEU A 103 -0.13 1.72 5.51
CA LEU A 103 1.29 1.42 5.39
C LEU A 103 2.05 1.70 6.70
N ALA A 104 1.79 2.85 7.35
CA ALA A 104 2.41 3.18 8.62
C ALA A 104 2.06 2.17 9.72
N LYS A 105 0.78 1.76 9.79
CA LYS A 105 0.32 0.72 10.73
C LYS A 105 0.97 -0.63 10.44
N LEU A 106 1.05 -1.01 9.17
CA LEU A 106 1.66 -2.27 8.74
C LEU A 106 3.13 -2.34 9.14
N ARG A 107 3.92 -1.30 8.84
CA ARG A 107 5.32 -1.18 9.27
C ARG A 107 5.48 -1.25 10.79
N SER A 108 4.61 -0.56 11.54
CA SER A 108 4.61 -0.61 13.01
C SER A 108 4.42 -2.04 13.51
N LEU A 109 3.40 -2.75 13.02
CA LEU A 109 3.10 -4.13 13.42
C LEU A 109 4.19 -5.12 12.99
N ILE A 110 4.89 -4.89 11.88
CA ILE A 110 5.97 -5.77 11.43
C ILE A 110 7.23 -5.54 12.28
N THR A 111 7.61 -4.28 12.51
CA THR A 111 8.90 -3.96 13.14
C THR A 111 9.03 -4.39 14.60
N VAL A 112 7.92 -4.60 15.32
CA VAL A 112 7.95 -5.17 16.69
C VAL A 112 8.46 -6.62 16.73
N HIS A 113 8.42 -7.32 15.59
CA HIS A 113 8.83 -8.73 15.48
C HIS A 113 10.31 -8.91 15.05
N ARG A 114 11.04 -7.82 14.81
CA ARG A 114 12.39 -7.81 14.19
C ARG A 114 13.46 -8.63 14.94
N SER A 115 13.36 -8.80 16.25
CA SER A 115 14.42 -9.39 17.08
C SER A 115 14.30 -10.90 17.31
N GLN A 116 13.41 -11.58 16.59
CA GLN A 116 13.14 -13.00 16.80
C GLN A 116 13.54 -13.74 15.53
N SER A 117 14.70 -14.41 15.53
CA SER A 117 15.34 -14.94 14.31
C SER A 117 15.44 -16.46 14.30
N THR A 118 14.38 -17.16 14.69
CA THR A 118 14.27 -18.60 14.50
C THR A 118 13.33 -18.88 13.34
N ARG A 119 13.88 -19.38 12.24
CA ARG A 119 13.08 -19.82 11.08
C ARG A 119 12.34 -21.10 11.44
N THR A 120 11.03 -21.06 11.39
CA THR A 120 10.19 -22.26 11.45
C THR A 120 9.69 -22.64 10.05
N THR A 121 9.02 -23.79 9.97
CA THR A 121 8.53 -24.44 8.74
C THR A 121 7.76 -23.49 7.82
N ILE A 122 7.75 -23.80 6.51
CA ILE A 122 7.01 -23.10 5.46
C ILE A 122 5.57 -22.81 5.94
N SER A 123 5.27 -21.53 6.17
CA SER A 123 3.95 -21.07 6.58
C SER A 123 2.96 -21.12 5.41
N GLU A 124 1.73 -21.55 5.68
CA GLU A 124 0.61 -21.53 4.73
C GLU A 124 0.42 -20.16 4.05
N TYR A 125 0.75 -19.07 4.76
CA TYR A 125 0.64 -17.71 4.24
C TYR A 125 1.55 -17.45 3.04
N ARG A 126 2.71 -18.13 2.96
CA ARG A 126 3.59 -18.03 1.79
C ARG A 126 2.91 -18.58 0.54
N ASN A 127 2.27 -19.74 0.65
CA ASN A 127 1.55 -20.35 -0.46
C ASN A 127 0.34 -19.51 -0.88
N ARG A 128 -0.42 -19.00 0.09
CA ARG A 128 -1.57 -18.12 -0.17
C ARG A 128 -1.15 -16.80 -0.85
N PHE A 129 -0.01 -16.23 -0.44
CA PHE A 129 0.55 -15.03 -1.06
C PHE A 129 0.97 -15.31 -2.51
N LEU A 130 1.69 -16.41 -2.76
CA LEU A 130 2.09 -16.80 -4.11
C LEU A 130 0.89 -17.11 -5.00
N GLN A 131 -0.14 -17.76 -4.47
CA GLN A 131 -1.40 -17.98 -5.19
C GLN A 131 -2.03 -16.65 -5.61
N ALA A 132 -2.08 -15.65 -4.73
CA ALA A 132 -2.62 -14.33 -5.05
C ALA A 132 -1.79 -13.63 -6.15
N ILE A 133 -0.47 -13.63 -6.05
CA ILE A 133 0.38 -12.98 -7.07
C ILE A 133 0.32 -13.72 -8.42
N ASN A 134 0.23 -15.05 -8.41
CA ASN A 134 0.15 -15.86 -9.63
C ASN A 134 -1.26 -15.87 -10.26
N ASP A 135 -2.29 -15.42 -9.54
CA ASP A 135 -3.63 -15.18 -10.07
C ASP A 135 -3.69 -13.78 -10.71
N ASP A 136 -3.10 -13.64 -11.90
CA ASP A 136 -3.14 -12.39 -12.68
C ASP A 136 -2.76 -11.15 -11.86
N LEU A 137 -1.65 -11.23 -11.12
CA LEU A 137 -1.11 -10.16 -10.29
C LEU A 137 -2.14 -9.56 -9.32
N ASN A 138 -2.91 -10.40 -8.63
CA ASN A 138 -3.92 -9.99 -7.65
C ASN A 138 -3.29 -9.43 -6.36
N THR A 139 -2.70 -8.24 -6.50
CA THR A 139 -2.06 -7.50 -5.41
C THR A 139 -3.01 -7.10 -4.28
N PRO A 140 -4.31 -6.81 -4.49
CA PRO A 140 -5.24 -6.60 -3.38
C PRO A 140 -5.36 -7.84 -2.49
N GLN A 141 -5.48 -9.03 -3.08
CA GLN A 141 -5.52 -10.29 -2.33
C GLN A 141 -4.18 -10.59 -1.65
N ALA A 142 -3.05 -10.28 -2.30
CA ALA A 142 -1.73 -10.41 -1.70
C ALA A 142 -1.55 -9.51 -0.47
N LEU A 143 -2.04 -8.26 -0.53
CA LEU A 143 -2.09 -7.36 0.62
C LEU A 143 -3.01 -7.90 1.72
N ALA A 144 -4.16 -8.48 1.39
CA ALA A 144 -5.05 -9.11 2.37
C ALA A 144 -4.34 -10.26 3.11
N VAL A 145 -3.64 -11.13 2.37
CA VAL A 145 -2.84 -12.23 2.96
C VAL A 145 -1.76 -11.69 3.91
N LEU A 146 -1.06 -10.61 3.54
CA LEU A 146 -0.07 -9.96 4.42
C LEU A 146 -0.72 -9.43 5.72
N TRP A 147 -1.89 -8.80 5.62
CA TRP A 147 -2.62 -8.30 6.78
C TRP A 147 -3.19 -9.40 7.68
N GLU A 148 -3.62 -10.52 7.11
CA GLU A 148 -4.03 -11.69 7.88
C GLU A 148 -2.84 -12.32 8.59
N MET A 149 -1.72 -12.51 7.86
CA MET A 149 -0.49 -13.09 8.38
C MET A 149 0.02 -12.33 9.61
N ILE A 150 0.10 -10.99 9.53
CA ILE A 150 0.61 -10.18 10.64
C ILE A 150 -0.31 -10.23 11.88
N LYS A 151 -1.62 -10.42 11.68
CA LYS A 151 -2.63 -10.54 12.76
C LYS A 151 -2.81 -11.96 13.30
N SER A 152 -2.24 -12.96 12.62
CA SER A 152 -2.38 -14.38 12.99
C SER A 152 -1.59 -14.73 14.26
N ASN A 153 -1.70 -15.99 14.69
CA ASN A 153 -0.98 -16.51 15.86
C ASN A 153 0.32 -17.25 15.49
N ILE A 154 0.81 -17.13 14.25
CA ILE A 154 2.10 -17.74 13.87
C ILE A 154 3.26 -17.13 14.70
N PRO A 155 4.38 -17.86 14.86
CA PRO A 155 5.54 -17.37 15.59
C PRO A 155 5.95 -15.97 15.11
N SER A 156 6.28 -15.12 16.07
CA SER A 156 6.65 -13.72 15.82
C SER A 156 7.86 -13.62 14.87
N SER A 157 8.83 -14.52 14.98
CA SER A 157 9.97 -14.61 14.04
C SER A 157 9.53 -14.82 12.59
N ASP A 158 8.58 -15.73 12.37
CA ASP A 158 8.08 -16.05 11.03
C ASP A 158 7.31 -14.87 10.43
N LYS A 159 6.62 -14.07 11.25
CA LYS A 159 5.90 -12.88 10.76
C LYS A 159 6.83 -11.86 10.10
N TYR A 160 7.95 -11.57 10.75
CA TYR A 160 8.90 -10.59 10.24
C TYR A 160 9.54 -11.10 8.94
N ASP A 161 10.04 -12.34 8.94
CA ASP A 161 10.69 -12.94 7.77
C ASP A 161 9.73 -13.10 6.59
N LEU A 162 8.48 -13.53 6.82
CA LEU A 162 7.47 -13.62 5.77
C LEU A 162 7.13 -12.24 5.22
N ALA A 163 6.93 -11.24 6.08
CA ALA A 163 6.64 -9.88 5.64
C ALA A 163 7.75 -9.34 4.73
N LEU A 164 9.02 -9.56 5.07
CA LEU A 164 10.14 -9.16 4.21
C LEU A 164 10.16 -9.93 2.89
N SER A 165 9.87 -11.23 2.91
CA SER A 165 9.80 -12.00 1.67
C SER A 165 8.64 -11.59 0.76
N PHE A 166 7.52 -11.14 1.33
CA PHE A 166 6.41 -10.57 0.55
C PHE A 166 6.79 -9.19 0.01
N ASP A 167 7.59 -8.44 0.78
CA ASP A 167 8.08 -7.12 0.38
C ASP A 167 9.03 -7.14 -0.81
N GLU A 168 9.67 -8.27 -1.11
CA GLU A 168 10.43 -8.44 -2.36
C GLU A 168 9.55 -8.25 -3.62
N VAL A 169 8.25 -8.58 -3.50
CA VAL A 169 7.25 -8.36 -4.56
C VAL A 169 6.56 -7.01 -4.38
N LEU A 170 6.13 -6.69 -3.15
CA LEU A 170 5.32 -5.50 -2.89
C LEU A 170 6.14 -4.20 -2.93
N GLY A 171 7.42 -4.22 -2.56
CA GLY A 171 8.32 -3.06 -2.62
C GLY A 171 7.88 -1.88 -1.74
N LEU A 172 7.36 -2.15 -0.55
CA LEU A 172 6.83 -1.18 0.41
C LEU A 172 7.83 -0.80 1.50
N GLU A 173 9.05 -1.35 1.48
CA GLU A 173 10.10 -1.14 2.49
C GLU A 173 9.56 -1.39 3.91
N LEU A 174 8.99 -2.58 4.13
CA LEU A 174 8.29 -2.95 5.35
C LEU A 174 9.21 -3.05 6.58
N SER A 175 10.51 -3.19 6.37
CA SER A 175 11.53 -3.18 7.43
C SER A 175 11.78 -1.77 8.02
N LYS A 176 11.37 -0.70 7.34
CA LYS A 176 11.53 0.66 7.86
C LYS A 176 10.54 0.89 9.00
N SER A 177 11.08 1.21 10.17
CA SER A 177 10.25 1.73 11.26
C SER A 177 9.54 3.00 10.79
N PRO A 178 8.26 3.20 11.15
CA PRO A 178 7.61 4.47 10.92
C PRO A 178 8.47 5.59 11.49
N LYS A 179 8.59 6.73 10.79
CA LYS A 179 9.23 7.91 11.38
C LYS A 179 8.58 8.13 12.75
N LYS A 180 9.38 8.10 13.82
CA LYS A 180 8.88 8.43 15.16
C LYS A 180 8.30 9.83 15.04
N VAL A 181 6.97 9.94 15.13
CA VAL A 181 6.34 11.24 15.29
C VAL A 181 6.79 11.71 16.66
N GLU A 182 7.67 12.71 16.71
CA GLU A 182 7.97 13.38 17.97
C GLU A 182 6.67 13.95 18.49
N ILE A 183 6.17 13.35 19.58
CA ILE A 183 4.97 13.82 20.24
C ILE A 183 5.36 15.15 20.91
N PRO A 184 4.79 16.29 20.50
CA PRO A 184 5.10 17.57 21.13
C PRO A 184 4.79 17.50 22.62
N GLU A 185 5.58 18.19 23.46
CA GLU A 185 5.36 18.19 24.90
C GLU A 185 3.95 18.64 25.30
N GLU A 186 3.33 19.50 24.50
CA GLU A 186 1.95 19.90 24.68
C GLU A 186 0.96 18.72 24.57
N ILE A 187 1.16 17.83 23.60
CA ILE A 187 0.33 16.63 23.44
C ILE A 187 0.57 15.64 24.58
N LYS A 188 1.82 15.46 25.04
CA LYS A 188 2.13 14.64 26.21
C LYS A 188 1.42 15.15 27.46
N LYS A 189 1.40 16.46 27.68
CA LYS A 189 0.65 17.10 28.78
C LYS A 189 -0.85 16.84 28.67
N LEU A 190 -1.42 16.96 27.47
CA LEU A 190 -2.84 16.65 27.24
C LEU A 190 -3.16 15.17 27.52
N ILE A 191 -2.31 14.24 27.08
CA ILE A 191 -2.46 12.80 27.38
C ILE A 191 -2.42 12.54 28.89
N ALA A 192 -1.46 13.14 29.60
CA ALA A 192 -1.34 13.01 31.05
C ALA A 192 -2.58 13.55 31.77
N LYS A 193 -3.04 14.76 31.38
CA LYS A 193 -4.27 15.37 31.92
C LYS A 193 -5.50 14.51 31.66
N ARG A 194 -5.64 13.96 30.46
CA ARG A 194 -6.72 13.01 30.11
C ARG A 194 -6.68 11.76 30.98
N SER A 195 -5.49 11.20 31.24
CA SER A 195 -5.34 10.01 32.09
C SER A 195 -5.80 10.27 33.52
N ILE A 196 -5.47 11.44 34.09
CA ILE A 196 -5.93 11.87 35.42
C ILE A 196 -7.46 11.99 35.45
N LEU A 197 -8.06 12.71 34.50
CA LEU A 197 -9.51 12.89 34.44
C LEU A 197 -10.27 11.56 34.32
N ARG A 198 -9.73 10.60 33.55
CA ARG A 198 -10.32 9.25 33.47
C ARG A 198 -10.22 8.49 34.78
N LYS A 199 -9.10 8.59 35.51
CA LYS A 199 -8.95 7.99 36.84
C LYS A 199 -9.90 8.61 37.87
N GLU A 200 -10.21 9.89 37.74
CA GLU A 200 -11.19 10.61 38.55
C GLU A 200 -12.65 10.36 38.12
N GLY A 201 -12.90 9.59 37.07
CA GLY A 201 -14.25 9.33 36.55
C GLY A 201 -14.88 10.48 35.74
N LYS A 202 -14.11 11.52 35.41
CA LYS A 202 -14.56 12.68 34.62
C LYS A 202 -14.48 12.41 33.12
N PHE A 203 -15.37 11.53 32.63
CA PHE A 203 -15.32 11.05 31.26
C PHE A 203 -15.62 12.11 30.19
N GLU A 204 -16.50 13.07 30.47
CA GLU A 204 -16.81 14.16 29.54
C GLU A 204 -15.61 15.09 29.31
N GLU A 205 -14.95 15.51 30.38
CA GLU A 205 -13.75 16.36 30.29
C GLU A 205 -12.59 15.61 29.60
N ALA A 206 -12.46 14.30 29.86
CA ALA A 206 -11.48 13.46 29.17
C ALA A 206 -11.78 13.31 27.67
N ASP A 207 -13.05 13.31 27.27
CA ASP A 207 -13.46 13.29 25.86
C ASP A 207 -13.16 14.62 25.16
N GLU A 208 -13.34 15.74 25.85
CA GLU A 208 -12.99 17.05 25.30
C GLU A 208 -11.47 17.15 25.05
N ILE A 209 -10.64 16.65 25.96
CA ILE A 209 -9.19 16.56 25.73
C ILE A 209 -8.87 15.64 24.54
N ARG A 210 -9.58 14.53 24.39
CA ARG A 210 -9.41 13.64 23.23
C ARG A 210 -9.65 14.39 21.92
N LYS A 211 -10.75 15.15 21.82
CA LYS A 211 -11.05 15.98 20.65
C LYS A 211 -9.97 17.04 20.40
N GLN A 212 -9.39 17.62 21.46
CA GLN A 212 -8.28 18.57 21.32
C GLN A 212 -7.02 17.92 20.75
N ILE A 213 -6.70 16.69 21.19
CA ILE A 213 -5.57 15.92 20.66
C ILE A 213 -5.84 15.54 19.19
N GLU A 214 -7.08 15.11 18.87
CA GLU A 214 -7.52 14.80 17.49
C GLU A 214 -7.43 16.02 16.57
N ARG A 215 -7.88 17.21 17.00
CA ARG A 215 -7.75 18.48 16.26
C ARG A 215 -6.29 18.86 15.98
N LYS A 216 -5.35 18.42 16.83
CA LYS A 216 -3.91 18.63 16.64
C LYS A 216 -3.24 17.54 15.80
N GLY A 217 -4.02 16.64 15.20
CA GLY A 217 -3.53 15.61 14.29
C GLY A 217 -3.06 14.33 14.96
N PHE A 218 -3.36 14.13 16.25
CA PHE A 218 -2.99 12.93 17.00
C PHE A 218 -4.24 12.14 17.41
N ASN A 219 -4.21 10.82 17.23
CA ASN A 219 -5.25 9.94 17.78
C ASN A 219 -4.77 9.32 19.08
N THR A 220 -5.70 9.15 20.03
CA THR A 220 -5.43 8.45 21.29
C THR A 220 -6.01 7.04 21.21
N GLN A 221 -5.24 6.04 21.64
CA GLN A 221 -5.71 4.67 21.79
C GLN A 221 -5.51 4.26 23.24
N ASP A 222 -6.59 3.85 23.90
CA ASP A 222 -6.54 3.36 25.27
C ASP A 222 -6.14 1.87 25.25
N GLU A 223 -5.11 1.50 26.01
CA GLU A 223 -4.84 0.09 26.26
C GLU A 223 -5.89 -0.47 27.22
N LYS A 224 -6.45 -1.64 26.89
CA LYS A 224 -7.23 -2.40 27.86
C LYS A 224 -6.29 -2.83 28.97
N ILE A 225 -6.44 -2.25 30.15
CA ILE A 225 -5.80 -2.77 31.36
C ILE A 225 -6.42 -4.16 31.60
N SER A 226 -5.63 -5.22 31.38
CA SER A 226 -5.99 -6.56 31.83
C SER A 226 -6.24 -6.47 33.33
N ARG A 227 -7.45 -6.85 33.76
CA ARG A 227 -7.65 -7.27 35.14
C ARG A 227 -7.02 -8.64 35.34
#